data_AF-A0A920EFY1-F1
#
_entry.id   AF-A0A920EFY1-F1
#
_cell.length_a   1.000
_cell.length_b   1.000
_cell.length_c   1.000
_cell.angle_alpha   90.00
_cell.angle_beta   90.00
_cell.angle_gamma   90.00
#
_symmetry.space_group_name_H-M   'P 1'
#
loop_
_entity.id
_entity.type
_entity.pdbx_description
1 polymer ?
#
loop_
_entity_poly.entity_id
_entity_poly.type
_entity_poly.pdbx_seq_one_letter_code
_entity_poly.pdbx_strand_id
1 'polypeptide(L)' 'MIRLSTALILFGCLIGSSNALRAEIIIDGIIDEIEWNDAQVFDEFVTVEPLSGDSAKYKTEVKLLTNPQGIYVAF' A
#
# COMPACT_ATOMS: atom_id res chain seq x y z
N MET A 1 -1.76 9.89 -43.79
CA MET A 1 -0.87 9.39 -42.72
C MET A 1 -1.08 10.17 -41.42
N ILE A 2 -2.33 10.30 -40.94
CA ILE A 2 -2.68 11.05 -39.70
C ILE A 2 -3.70 10.26 -38.85
N ARG A 3 -4.36 9.25 -39.44
CA ARG A 3 -5.46 8.49 -38.81
C ARG A 3 -5.00 7.34 -37.90
N LEU A 4 -3.74 6.90 -38.02
CA LEU A 4 -3.17 5.82 -37.20
C LEU A 4 -2.75 6.33 -35.80
N SER A 5 -2.32 7.58 -35.71
CA SER A 5 -1.88 8.23 -34.47
C SER A 5 -3.04 8.50 -33.52
N THR A 6 -4.24 8.79 -34.03
CA THR A 6 -5.42 9.07 -33.19
C THR A 6 -5.97 7.81 -32.50
N ALA A 7 -5.90 6.66 -33.18
CA ALA A 7 -6.30 5.37 -32.59
C ALA A 7 -5.34 4.93 -31.47
N LEU A 8 -4.04 5.20 -31.61
CA LEU A 8 -3.04 4.91 -30.60
C LEU A 8 -3.21 5.79 -29.34
N ILE A 9 -3.60 7.06 -29.52
CA ILE A 9 -3.91 7.99 -28.42
C ILE A 9 -5.20 7.59 -27.69
N LEU A 10 -6.22 7.13 -28.41
CA LEU A 10 -7.48 6.62 -27.82
C LEU A 10 -7.28 5.31 -27.05
N PHE A 11 -6.40 4.42 -27.51
CA PHE A 11 -6.08 3.17 -26.81
C PHE A 11 -5.28 3.41 -25.52
N GLY A 12 -4.40 4.41 -25.49
CA GLY A 12 -3.66 4.79 -24.28
C GLY A 12 -4.52 5.41 -23.18
N CYS A 13 -5.66 6.03 -23.51
CA CYS A 13 -6.53 6.70 -22.53
C CYS A 13 -7.32 5.72 -21.64
N LEU A 14 -7.68 4.54 -22.17
CA LEU A 14 -8.47 3.53 -21.43
C LEU A 14 -7.67 2.79 -20.33
N ILE A 15 -6.34 2.90 -20.34
CA ILE A 15 -5.46 2.23 -19.37
C ILE A 15 -5.14 3.16 -18.18
N GLY A 16 -5.46 4.47 -18.28
CA GLY A 16 -5.03 5.50 -17.34
C GLY A 16 -6.04 5.86 -16.24
N SER A 17 -7.16 5.15 -16.11
CA SER A 17 -8.20 5.48 -15.12
C SER A 17 -8.71 4.24 -14.40
N SER A 18 -7.81 3.47 -13.81
CA SER A 18 -8.17 2.60 -12.69
C SER A 18 -8.50 3.48 -11.49
N ASN A 19 -9.74 3.97 -11.41
CA ASN A 19 -10.31 4.29 -10.11
C ASN A 19 -10.35 2.95 -9.37
N ALA A 20 -9.29 2.66 -8.61
CA ALA A 20 -9.24 1.48 -7.78
C ALA A 20 -10.47 1.54 -6.88
N LEU A 21 -11.42 0.62 -7.11
CA LEU A 21 -12.50 0.37 -6.17
C LEU A 21 -11.79 -0.07 -4.88
N ARG A 22 -11.65 0.89 -3.96
CA ARG A 22 -11.08 0.64 -2.64
C ARG A 22 -12.18 0.00 -1.80
N ALA A 23 -12.02 -1.28 -1.50
CA ALA A 23 -12.77 -1.94 -0.45
C ALA A 23 -12.50 -1.25 0.89
N GLU A 24 -13.50 -1.36 1.76
CA GLU A 24 -13.43 -0.92 3.13
C GLU A 24 -12.50 -1.86 3.91
N ILE A 25 -11.60 -1.30 4.72
CA ILE A 25 -10.80 -2.12 5.65
C ILE A 25 -11.68 -2.52 6.82
N ILE A 26 -11.78 -3.83 7.07
CA ILE A 26 -12.53 -4.39 8.19
C ILE A 26 -11.54 -4.68 9.33
N ILE A 27 -11.84 -4.20 10.53
CA ILE A 27 -10.97 -4.42 11.70
C ILE A 27 -11.42 -5.70 12.42
N ASP A 28 -11.03 -6.86 11.87
CA ASP A 28 -11.32 -8.19 12.44
C ASP A 28 -10.06 -8.98 12.84
N GLY A 29 -8.87 -8.44 12.54
CA GLY A 29 -7.58 -9.07 12.83
C GLY A 29 -7.05 -9.99 11.72
N ILE A 30 -7.73 -10.05 10.58
CA ILE A 30 -7.28 -10.72 9.36
C ILE A 30 -6.78 -9.64 8.39
N ILE A 31 -5.70 -9.94 7.66
CA ILE A 31 -5.05 -9.00 6.73
C ILE A 31 -5.20 -9.58 5.32
N ASP A 32 -6.43 -9.58 4.80
CA ASP A 32 -6.78 -10.23 3.53
C ASP A 32 -7.43 -9.31 2.49
N GLU A 33 -7.73 -8.06 2.85
CA GLU A 33 -8.23 -7.08 1.89
C GLU A 33 -7.17 -6.65 0.87
N ILE A 34 -7.62 -6.39 -0.36
CA ILE A 34 -6.73 -6.11 -1.50
C ILE A 34 -5.89 -4.84 -1.29
N GLU A 35 -6.41 -3.89 -0.51
CA GLU A 35 -5.77 -2.62 -0.16
C GLU A 35 -4.45 -2.82 0.58
N TRP A 36 -4.28 -3.93 1.31
CA TRP A 36 -3.04 -4.23 2.02
C TRP A 36 -1.86 -4.50 1.08
N ASN A 37 -2.10 -4.75 -0.21
CA ASN A 37 -1.04 -4.88 -1.21
C ASN A 37 -0.34 -3.55 -1.49
N ASP A 38 -1.03 -2.43 -1.27
CA ASP A 38 -0.50 -1.08 -1.48
C ASP A 38 0.05 -0.48 -0.16
N ALA A 39 0.04 -1.23 0.94
CA ALA A 39 0.49 -0.76 2.24
C ALA A 39 2.02 -0.60 2.29
N GLN A 40 2.48 0.44 2.97
CA GLN A 40 3.89 0.59 3.29
C GLN A 40 4.29 -0.43 4.34
N VAL A 41 5.33 -1.21 4.06
CA VAL A 41 5.86 -2.22 4.99
C VAL A 41 7.07 -1.66 5.72
N PHE A 42 7.07 -1.81 7.05
CA PHE A 42 8.23 -1.58 7.91
C PHE A 42 8.59 -2.90 8.58
N ASP A 43 9.82 -3.37 8.37
CA ASP A 43 10.33 -4.63 8.94
C ASP A 43 11.71 -4.47 9.62
N GLU A 44 12.31 -3.28 9.51
CA GLU A 44 13.58 -2.93 10.12
C GLU A 44 13.37 -2.11 11.40
N PHE A 45 13.19 -2.81 12.53
CA PHE A 45 13.04 -2.19 13.84
C PHE A 45 14.34 -2.19 14.65
N VAL A 46 14.52 -1.16 15.47
CA VAL A 46 15.65 -1.01 16.39
C VAL A 46 15.20 -0.89 17.84
N THR A 47 16.08 -1.27 18.76
CA THR A 47 15.90 -1.14 20.20
C THR A 47 16.37 0.24 20.65
N VAL A 48 15.47 1.02 21.27
CA VAL A 48 15.76 2.40 21.69
C VAL A 48 16.02 2.54 23.18
N GLU A 49 15.95 1.46 23.97
CA GLU A 49 16.27 1.44 25.40
C GLU A 49 17.27 0.32 25.66
N PRO A 50 18.52 0.61 26.10
CA PRO A 50 19.06 1.89 26.60
C PRO A 50 19.70 2.82 25.53
N LEU A 51 18.94 3.24 24.51
CA LEU A 51 19.38 4.03 23.34
C LEU A 51 20.55 3.40 22.56
N SER A 52 20.50 2.09 22.32
CA SER A 52 21.56 1.40 21.57
C SER A 52 21.39 1.49 20.06
N GLY A 53 20.15 1.51 19.56
CA GLY A 53 19.88 1.41 18.12
C GLY A 53 20.18 0.04 17.53
N ASP A 54 20.41 -0.97 18.37
CA ASP A 54 20.62 -2.35 17.93
C ASP A 54 19.36 -2.90 17.24
N SER A 55 19.53 -3.87 16.33
CA SER A 55 18.41 -4.57 15.72
C SER A 55 17.44 -5.11 16.78
N ALA A 56 16.14 -5.03 16.50
CA ALA A 56 15.11 -5.55 17.38
C ALA A 56 15.31 -7.05 17.64
N LYS A 57 15.10 -7.47 18.90
CA LYS A 57 15.24 -8.87 19.33
C LYS A 57 14.33 -9.82 18.55
N TYR A 58 13.12 -9.36 18.23
CA TYR A 58 12.11 -10.14 17.52
C TYR A 58 11.88 -9.51 16.15
N LYS A 59 11.74 -10.36 15.14
CA LYS A 59 11.30 -9.93 13.81
C LYS A 59 9.87 -9.42 13.93
N THR A 60 9.64 -8.19 13.49
CA THR A 60 8.34 -7.54 13.45
C THR A 60 8.15 -6.99 12.05
N GLU A 61 6.97 -7.20 11.47
CA GLU A 61 6.55 -6.56 10.23
C GLU A 61 5.33 -5.69 10.57
N VAL A 62 5.30 -4.46 10.07
CA VAL A 62 4.17 -3.54 10.23
C VAL A 62 3.74 -3.05 8.87
N LYS A 63 2.44 -3.16 8.58
CA LYS A 63 1.83 -2.57 7.39
C LYS A 63 1.10 -1.28 7.76
N LEU A 64 1.44 -0.20 7.08
CA LEU A 64 0.80 1.12 7.20
C LEU A 64 0.01 1.42 5.92
N LEU A 65 -1.30 1.61 6.07
CA LEU A 65 -2.19 2.02 4.99
C LEU A 65 -2.94 3.29 5.38
N THR A 66 -3.15 4.20 4.43
CA THR A 66 -3.93 5.42 4.65
C THR A 66 -4.97 5.62 3.55
N ASN A 67 -6.17 6.03 3.95
CA ASN A 67 -7.24 6.39 3.03
C ASN A 67 -8.09 7.54 3.63
N PRO A 68 -9.09 8.07 2.90
CA PRO A 68 -9.96 9.13 3.43
C PRO A 68 -10.73 8.77 4.72
N GLN A 69 -10.90 7.48 5.03
CA GLN A 69 -11.55 7.01 6.26
C GLN A 69 -10.58 6.98 7.46
N GLY A 70 -9.28 6.81 7.24
CA GLY A 70 -8.30 6.84 8.33
C GLY A 70 -6.91 6.28 8.04
N ILE A 71 -6.20 6.04 9.14
CA ILE A 71 -4.87 5.40 9.19
C ILE A 71 -5.04 4.01 9.78
N TYR A 72 -4.50 3.00 9.11
CA TYR A 72 -4.58 1.60 9.47
C TYR A 72 -3.18 1.06 9.69
N VAL A 73 -3.01 0.32 10.78
CA VAL A 73 -1.73 -0.30 11.17
C VAL A 73 -1.99 -1.76 11.48
N ALA A 74 -1.33 -2.66 10.75
CA ALA A 74 -1.41 -4.10 10.97
C ALA A 74 -0.03 -4.66 11.36
N PHE A 75 -0.03 -5.69 12.20
CA PHE A 75 1.14 -6.35 12.80
C PHE A 75 1.10 -7.86 12.59
#